data_AF-A0A7C0YW19-F1
#
_entry.id   AF-A0A7C0YW19-F1
#
_cell.length_a   1.000
_cell.length_b   1.000
_cell.length_c   1.000
_cell.angle_alpha   90.00
_cell.angle_beta   90.00
_cell.angle_gamma   90.00
#
_symmetry.space_group_name_H-M   'P 1'
#
loop_
_entity.id
_entity.type
_entity.pdbx_description
1 polymer ?
#
loop_
_entity_poly.entity_id
_entity_poly.type
_entity_poly.pdbx_seq_one_letter_code
_entity_poly.pdbx_strand_id
1 'polypeptide(L)'
;MEEAKLGLAISHVLKAIIFLMGVWSAYKHDWQWAFGCFFAFLLAMSPLFIKRSYHISLPWIMELLIVVAFSFHVWGGVLHLYSLVYYDKIAHFSVSAIVAFFALTIIYLLDVYWEGLHMDIFMVGFFISIFTIAMGTIWEIVEFASDQIFSHGIPVAQISLQDTMTDLIADSLAGIIVGVTGALSIRRGELKDIIHPLDREMEKISNRSFLQAKEKAMETLKKAMENNEVDKKAIPIIEKLNGIDEFFTTSSCSGRIAIMELPSIGNKIDARFLGKWDDKIKIQDIKNALENAEKGEIWMLAQPPIFHVSASDVNAASKLIKVAKQSGFKNSGIRSIGKRVTVEVRSTEEVDVPLGIDGKLLCDEKYLSLLVSIANEIMDRIEKKLKVFERKIEELG
;
A
#
# COMPACT_ATOMS: atom_id res chain seq x y z
N MET A 1 9.91 -6.29 28.98
CA MET A 1 11.12 -5.42 28.88
C MET A 1 12.38 -6.17 29.30
N GLU A 2 12.34 -6.95 30.38
CA GLU A 2 13.47 -7.79 30.82
C GLU A 2 13.76 -8.95 29.83
N GLU A 3 12.72 -9.66 29.38
CA GLU A 3 12.84 -10.70 28.35
C GLU A 3 13.47 -10.20 27.04
N ALA A 4 13.08 -9.00 26.58
CA ALA A 4 13.63 -8.38 25.39
C ALA A 4 15.13 -8.06 25.54
N LYS A 5 15.55 -7.58 26.72
CA LYS A 5 16.97 -7.34 27.02
C LYS A 5 17.76 -8.65 27.05
N LEU A 6 17.19 -9.69 27.66
CA LEU A 6 17.81 -11.01 27.71
C LEU A 6 17.95 -11.62 26.30
N GLY A 7 16.89 -11.59 25.50
CA GLY A 7 16.91 -12.11 24.13
C GLY A 7 17.91 -11.39 23.22
N LEU A 8 18.00 -10.05 23.32
CA LEU A 8 19.02 -9.28 22.61
C LEU A 8 20.44 -9.60 23.11
N ALA A 9 20.63 -9.75 24.41
CA ALA A 9 21.93 -10.14 24.96
C ALA A 9 22.36 -11.52 24.45
N ILE A 10 21.45 -12.50 24.44
CA ILE A 10 21.70 -13.84 23.87
C ILE A 10 22.07 -13.73 22.40
N SER A 11 21.30 -12.95 21.61
CA SER A 11 21.59 -12.71 20.19
C SER A 11 23.00 -12.14 19.98
N HIS A 12 23.41 -11.12 20.75
CA HIS A 12 24.75 -10.55 20.65
C HIS A 12 25.85 -11.54 21.04
N VAL A 13 25.63 -12.34 22.08
CA VAL A 13 26.57 -13.40 22.49
C VAL A 13 26.72 -14.44 21.39
N LEU A 14 25.62 -14.91 20.80
CA LEU A 14 25.65 -15.88 19.70
C LEU A 14 26.36 -15.32 18.46
N LYS A 15 26.13 -14.06 18.10
CA LYS A 15 26.86 -13.39 17.00
C LYS A 15 28.37 -13.34 17.29
N ALA A 16 28.76 -13.02 18.52
CA ALA A 16 30.16 -13.03 18.92
C ALA A 16 30.76 -14.43 18.84
N ILE A 17 30.02 -15.48 19.25
CA ILE A 17 30.44 -16.87 19.12
C ILE A 17 30.67 -17.25 17.65
N ILE A 18 29.72 -16.95 16.76
CA ILE A 18 29.87 -17.21 15.31
C ILE A 18 31.13 -16.52 14.77
N PHE A 19 31.37 -15.26 15.14
CA PHE A 19 32.55 -14.53 14.70
C PHE A 19 33.85 -15.18 15.21
N LEU A 20 33.90 -15.56 16.49
CA LEU A 20 35.05 -16.24 17.09
C LEU A 20 35.30 -17.61 16.48
N MET A 21 34.24 -18.36 16.14
CA MET A 21 34.32 -19.62 15.41
C MET A 21 34.93 -19.43 14.02
N GLY A 22 34.62 -18.33 13.32
CA GLY A 22 35.24 -17.98 12.05
C GLY A 22 36.73 -17.73 12.17
N VAL A 23 37.14 -16.95 13.18
CA VAL A 23 38.56 -16.71 13.48
C VAL A 23 39.28 -18.01 13.85
N TRP A 24 38.65 -18.87 14.66
CA TRP A 24 39.20 -20.16 15.04
C TRP A 24 39.38 -21.10 13.84
N SER A 25 38.37 -21.17 12.96
CA SER A 25 38.42 -22.00 11.75
C SER A 25 39.52 -21.52 10.80
N ALA A 26 39.67 -20.20 10.63
CA ALA A 26 40.76 -19.62 9.85
C ALA A 26 42.14 -19.95 10.44
N TYR A 27 42.28 -19.91 11.77
CA TYR A 27 43.50 -20.32 12.47
C TYR A 27 43.83 -21.81 12.27
N LYS A 28 42.80 -22.65 12.15
CA LYS A 28 42.94 -24.08 11.83
C LYS A 28 43.12 -24.37 10.33
N HIS A 29 43.19 -23.34 9.49
CA HIS A 29 43.23 -23.44 8.03
C HIS A 29 42.01 -24.11 7.40
N ASP A 30 40.88 -24.14 8.13
CA ASP A 30 39.60 -24.58 7.61
C ASP A 30 38.88 -23.40 6.95
N TRP A 31 39.24 -23.14 5.70
CA TRP A 31 38.78 -21.97 4.95
C TRP A 31 37.28 -22.03 4.60
N GLN A 32 36.73 -23.23 4.43
CA GLN A 32 35.31 -23.45 4.15
C GLN A 32 34.47 -22.96 5.34
N TRP A 33 34.76 -23.45 6.54
CA TRP A 33 34.01 -23.05 7.73
C TRP A 33 34.36 -21.64 8.22
N ALA A 34 35.59 -21.16 7.98
CA ALA A 34 35.92 -19.76 8.21
C ALA A 34 35.02 -18.82 7.39
N PHE A 35 34.88 -19.09 6.09
CA PHE A 35 34.00 -18.33 5.20
C PHE A 35 32.54 -18.43 5.65
N GLY A 36 32.05 -19.65 5.93
CA GLY A 36 30.69 -19.90 6.42
C GLY A 36 30.35 -19.09 7.67
N CYS A 37 31.26 -19.05 8.65
CA CYS A 37 31.09 -18.26 9.88
C CYS A 37 30.99 -16.75 9.60
N PHE A 38 31.89 -16.18 8.80
CA PHE A 38 31.87 -14.73 8.53
C PHE A 38 30.66 -14.33 7.68
N PHE A 39 30.25 -15.19 6.75
CA PHE A 39 29.03 -15.01 5.98
C PHE A 39 27.78 -15.05 6.87
N ALA A 40 27.67 -16.08 7.72
CA ALA A 40 26.61 -16.20 8.73
C ALA A 40 26.56 -14.98 9.67
N PHE A 41 27.72 -14.52 10.14
CA PHE A 41 27.82 -13.31 10.98
C PHE A 41 27.30 -12.07 10.24
N LEU A 42 27.69 -11.87 8.97
CA LEU A 42 27.22 -10.74 8.17
C LEU A 42 25.69 -10.76 8.01
N LEU A 43 25.10 -11.93 7.72
CA LEU A 43 23.65 -12.09 7.59
C LEU A 43 22.93 -11.90 8.93
N ALA A 44 23.51 -12.39 10.03
CA ALA A 44 23.01 -12.17 11.39
C ALA A 44 23.06 -10.69 11.83
N MET A 45 23.87 -9.86 11.16
CA MET A 45 23.91 -8.42 11.34
C MET A 45 22.86 -7.66 10.50
N SER A 46 22.06 -8.34 9.66
CA SER A 46 20.99 -7.72 8.86
C SER A 46 20.01 -6.82 9.66
N PRO A 47 19.59 -7.13 10.92
CA PRO A 47 18.73 -6.24 11.67
C PRO A 47 19.36 -4.86 11.93
N LEU A 48 20.68 -4.79 12.10
CA LEU A 48 21.42 -3.54 12.30
C LEU A 48 21.41 -2.71 11.01
N PHE A 49 21.64 -3.34 9.86
CA PHE A 49 21.63 -2.66 8.56
C PHE A 49 20.24 -2.14 8.20
N ILE A 50 19.18 -2.91 8.51
CA ILE A 50 17.79 -2.50 8.32
C ILE A 50 17.46 -1.29 9.19
N LYS A 51 17.83 -1.32 10.48
CA LYS A 51 17.63 -0.20 11.40
C LYS A 51 18.35 1.07 10.94
N ARG A 52 19.57 0.93 10.43
CA ARG A 52 20.35 2.09 9.96
C ARG A 52 19.85 2.67 8.64
N SER A 53 19.45 1.82 7.70
CA SER A 53 19.12 2.24 6.33
C SER A 53 17.65 2.65 6.21
N TYR A 54 16.75 1.89 6.83
CA TYR A 54 15.29 2.07 6.70
C TYR A 54 14.64 2.60 7.97
N HIS A 55 15.38 2.79 9.06
CA HIS A 55 14.85 3.22 10.36
C HIS A 55 13.78 2.27 10.94
N ILE A 56 13.73 1.03 10.45
CA ILE A 56 12.84 -0.03 10.95
C ILE A 56 13.58 -0.85 11.99
N SER A 57 13.01 -0.96 13.19
CA SER A 57 13.57 -1.82 14.25
C SER A 57 12.84 -3.17 14.25
N LEU A 58 13.57 -4.25 13.98
CA LEU A 58 13.01 -5.60 14.06
C LEU A 58 12.74 -5.99 15.53
N PRO A 59 11.67 -6.77 15.79
CA PRO A 59 11.44 -7.38 17.09
C PRO A 59 12.64 -8.24 17.53
N TRP A 60 12.94 -8.24 18.83
CA TRP A 60 14.07 -9.02 19.37
C TRP A 60 13.96 -10.52 19.06
N ILE A 61 12.73 -11.06 18.98
CA ILE A 61 12.48 -12.46 18.63
C ILE A 61 12.99 -12.75 17.22
N MET A 62 12.69 -11.87 16.26
CA MET A 62 13.15 -12.03 14.88
C MET A 62 14.68 -11.96 14.80
N GLU A 63 15.28 -11.01 15.51
CA GLU A 63 16.74 -10.93 15.58
C GLU A 63 17.35 -12.20 16.20
N LEU A 64 16.76 -12.75 17.25
CA LEU A 64 17.22 -14.00 17.86
C LEU A 64 17.06 -15.19 16.91
N LEU A 65 15.90 -15.33 16.24
CA LEU A 65 15.63 -16.42 15.30
C LEU A 65 16.62 -16.42 14.12
N ILE A 66 16.96 -15.25 13.57
CA ILE A 66 17.97 -15.14 12.51
C ILE A 66 19.31 -15.71 12.99
N VAL A 67 19.76 -15.29 14.18
CA VAL A 67 21.06 -15.72 14.71
C VAL A 67 21.06 -17.21 15.06
N VAL A 68 19.98 -17.72 15.65
CA VAL A 68 19.81 -19.15 15.95
C VAL A 68 19.85 -19.98 14.66
N ALA A 69 19.18 -19.53 13.60
CA ALA A 69 19.17 -20.24 12.32
C ALA A 69 20.59 -20.42 11.74
N PHE A 70 21.37 -19.34 11.69
CA PHE A 70 22.76 -19.41 11.26
C PHE A 70 23.67 -20.15 12.23
N SER A 71 23.37 -20.09 13.53
CA SER A 71 24.14 -20.82 14.54
C SER A 71 24.05 -22.33 14.34
N PHE A 72 22.87 -22.89 14.03
CA PHE A 72 22.73 -24.33 13.80
C PHE A 72 23.63 -24.84 12.66
N HIS A 73 23.70 -24.12 11.54
CA HIS A 73 24.51 -24.56 10.41
C HIS A 73 26.01 -24.41 10.68
N VAL A 74 26.42 -23.28 11.29
CA VAL A 74 27.84 -23.07 11.66
C VAL A 74 28.31 -24.06 12.72
N TRP A 75 27.47 -24.37 13.72
CA TRP A 75 27.79 -25.34 14.76
C TRP A 75 27.89 -26.76 14.22
N GLY A 76 27.04 -27.13 13.26
CA GLY A 76 27.12 -28.39 12.51
C GLY A 76 28.54 -28.70 12.05
N GLY A 77 29.15 -27.74 11.35
CA GLY A 77 30.49 -27.85 10.80
C GLY A 77 31.61 -27.69 11.82
N VAL A 78 31.69 -26.51 12.44
CA VAL A 78 32.84 -26.10 13.28
C VAL A 78 32.98 -26.95 14.53
N LEU A 79 31.86 -27.38 15.12
CA LEU A 79 31.84 -28.24 16.31
C LEU A 79 31.69 -29.73 15.96
N HIS A 80 31.70 -30.07 14.67
CA HIS A 80 31.48 -31.43 14.16
C HIS A 80 30.14 -32.05 14.63
N LEU A 81 29.10 -31.24 14.87
CA LEU A 81 27.79 -31.74 15.29
C LEU A 81 27.04 -32.51 14.20
N TYR A 82 27.41 -32.35 12.92
CA TYR A 82 26.91 -33.20 11.84
C TYR A 82 27.24 -34.70 12.02
N SER A 83 28.18 -35.03 12.91
CA SER A 83 28.44 -36.43 13.30
C SER A 83 27.33 -37.03 14.19
N LEU A 84 26.48 -36.20 14.81
CA LEU A 84 25.36 -36.65 15.62
C LEU A 84 24.18 -37.04 14.74
N VAL A 85 23.60 -38.20 15.04
CA VAL A 85 22.44 -38.72 14.32
C VAL A 85 21.29 -37.71 14.39
N TYR A 86 20.75 -37.34 13.22
CA TYR A 86 19.66 -36.38 13.01
C TYR A 86 19.96 -34.90 13.23
N TYR A 87 21.17 -34.51 13.67
CA TYR A 87 21.46 -33.08 13.90
C TYR A 87 21.17 -32.25 12.65
N ASP A 88 21.68 -32.72 11.53
CA ASP A 88 21.52 -32.12 10.22
C ASP A 88 20.03 -31.94 9.85
N LYS A 89 19.24 -33.02 9.95
CA LYS A 89 17.80 -32.98 9.63
C LYS A 89 17.00 -32.07 10.58
N ILE A 90 17.42 -31.97 11.84
CA ILE A 90 16.83 -31.03 12.80
C ILE A 90 17.19 -29.60 12.44
N ALA A 91 18.43 -29.35 12.00
CA ALA A 91 18.89 -28.04 11.54
C ALA A 91 18.10 -27.59 10.31
N HIS A 92 18.01 -28.43 9.27
CA HIS A 92 17.21 -28.16 8.06
C HIS A 92 15.75 -27.87 8.41
N PHE A 93 15.08 -28.76 9.14
CA PHE A 93 13.68 -28.53 9.54
C PHE A 93 13.49 -27.23 10.34
N SER A 94 14.34 -26.99 11.34
CA SER A 94 14.20 -25.85 12.25
C SER A 94 14.50 -24.52 11.55
N VAL A 95 15.53 -24.48 10.71
CA VAL A 95 15.89 -23.28 9.94
C VAL A 95 14.86 -23.00 8.86
N SER A 96 14.38 -24.02 8.15
CA SER A 96 13.31 -23.86 7.17
C SER A 96 12.00 -23.39 7.80
N ALA A 97 11.68 -23.82 9.03
CA ALA A 97 10.53 -23.29 9.76
C ALA A 97 10.70 -21.80 10.09
N ILE A 98 11.92 -21.36 10.44
CA ILE A 98 12.24 -19.95 10.67
C ILE A 98 12.13 -19.13 9.38
N VAL A 99 12.66 -19.65 8.27
CA VAL A 99 12.56 -19.02 6.94
C VAL A 99 11.10 -18.88 6.52
N ALA A 100 10.30 -19.94 6.68
CA ALA A 100 8.87 -19.92 6.41
C ALA A 100 8.13 -18.87 7.26
N PHE A 101 8.49 -18.73 8.54
CA PHE A 101 7.91 -17.72 9.43
C PHE A 101 8.26 -16.28 8.99
N PHE A 102 9.50 -16.05 8.53
CA PHE A 102 9.88 -14.75 7.96
C PHE A 102 9.13 -14.44 6.68
N ALA A 103 9.00 -15.42 5.77
CA ALA A 103 8.23 -15.27 4.56
C ALA A 103 6.75 -14.95 4.87
N LEU A 104 6.16 -15.65 5.85
CA LEU A 104 4.79 -15.39 6.31
C LEU A 104 4.64 -13.97 6.85
N THR A 105 5.58 -13.53 7.68
CA THR A 105 5.60 -12.17 8.23
C THR A 105 5.65 -11.12 7.11
N ILE A 106 6.56 -11.29 6.14
CA ILE A 106 6.72 -10.34 5.04
C ILE A 106 5.45 -10.30 4.18
N ILE A 107 4.90 -11.47 3.83
CA ILE A 107 3.67 -11.55 3.03
C ILE A 107 2.49 -10.94 3.76
N TYR A 108 2.33 -11.19 5.06
CA TYR A 108 1.30 -10.54 5.87
C TYR A 108 1.45 -9.02 5.87
N LEU A 109 2.66 -8.50 6.08
CA LEU A 109 2.90 -7.05 6.07
C LEU A 109 2.66 -6.45 4.68
N LEU A 110 3.02 -7.14 3.61
CA LEU A 110 2.72 -6.69 2.25
C LEU A 110 1.21 -6.72 1.97
N ASP A 111 0.50 -7.78 2.35
CA ASP A 111 -0.95 -7.88 2.19
C ASP A 111 -1.72 -6.80 2.95
N VAL A 112 -1.21 -6.40 4.13
CA VAL A 112 -1.82 -5.34 4.97
C VAL A 112 -1.46 -3.93 4.51
N TYR A 113 -0.20 -3.67 4.16
CA TYR A 113 0.31 -2.31 3.91
C TYR A 113 0.58 -1.98 2.44
N TRP A 114 0.60 -2.99 1.55
CA TRP A 114 0.86 -2.81 0.13
C TRP A 114 -0.29 -3.34 -0.74
N GLU A 115 -1.03 -2.42 -1.33
CA GLU A 115 -2.24 -2.71 -2.10
C GLU A 115 -2.02 -3.46 -3.42
N GLY A 116 -0.77 -3.58 -3.86
CA GLY A 116 -0.42 -4.39 -5.04
C GLY A 116 -0.55 -5.89 -4.77
N LEU A 117 -0.70 -6.30 -3.51
CA LEU A 117 -0.79 -7.69 -3.10
C LEU A 117 -2.00 -7.88 -2.20
N HIS A 118 -2.95 -8.68 -2.69
CA HIS A 118 -4.04 -9.22 -1.88
C HIS A 118 -4.09 -10.72 -2.09
N MET A 119 -3.89 -11.48 -1.02
CA MET A 119 -3.83 -12.94 -1.08
C MET A 119 -4.95 -13.56 -0.25
N ASP A 120 -5.66 -14.51 -0.86
CA ASP A 120 -6.51 -15.38 -0.05
C ASP A 120 -5.66 -16.30 0.83
N ILE A 121 -6.26 -16.81 1.90
CA ILE A 121 -5.57 -17.59 2.93
C ILE A 121 -4.93 -18.89 2.40
N PHE A 122 -5.53 -19.51 1.37
CA PHE A 122 -4.98 -20.70 0.75
C PHE A 122 -3.75 -20.33 -0.07
N MET A 123 -3.83 -19.23 -0.83
CA MET A 123 -2.70 -18.71 -1.58
C MET A 123 -1.51 -18.34 -0.67
N VAL A 124 -1.74 -17.78 0.52
CA VAL A 124 -0.68 -17.51 1.50
C VAL A 124 -0.01 -18.83 1.91
N GLY A 125 -0.76 -19.82 2.40
CA GLY A 125 -0.18 -21.10 2.83
C GLY A 125 0.58 -21.83 1.71
N PHE A 126 0.03 -21.81 0.49
CA PHE A 126 0.67 -22.37 -0.70
C PHE A 126 1.97 -21.63 -1.04
N PHE A 127 1.96 -20.30 -1.07
CA PHE A 127 3.12 -19.46 -1.36
C PHE A 127 4.26 -19.70 -0.34
N ILE A 128 3.94 -19.73 0.95
CA ILE A 128 4.94 -19.98 1.99
C ILE A 128 5.58 -21.37 1.83
N SER A 129 4.79 -22.37 1.46
CA SER A 129 5.31 -23.72 1.20
C SER A 129 6.31 -23.74 0.04
N ILE A 130 5.93 -23.18 -1.12
CA ILE A 130 6.82 -23.17 -2.30
C ILE A 130 8.06 -22.28 -2.09
N PHE A 131 7.90 -21.15 -1.39
CA PHE A 131 9.01 -20.24 -1.09
C PHE A 131 10.05 -20.93 -0.20
N THR A 132 9.59 -21.66 0.81
CA THR A 132 10.48 -22.39 1.73
C THR A 132 11.25 -23.49 0.99
N ILE A 133 10.58 -24.25 0.12
CA ILE A 133 11.23 -25.27 -0.72
C ILE A 133 12.28 -24.64 -1.65
N ALA A 134 11.97 -23.49 -2.25
CA ALA A 134 12.90 -22.78 -3.10
C ALA A 134 14.14 -22.30 -2.33
N MET A 135 13.96 -21.82 -1.09
CA MET A 135 15.08 -21.42 -0.22
C MET A 135 15.93 -22.62 0.21
N GLY A 136 15.33 -23.75 0.55
CA GLY A 136 16.05 -25.01 0.81
C GLY A 136 16.86 -25.46 -0.41
N THR A 137 16.28 -25.39 -1.60
CA THR A 137 16.98 -25.68 -2.86
C THR A 137 18.18 -24.75 -3.09
N ILE A 138 18.04 -23.45 -2.79
CA ILE A 138 19.16 -22.50 -2.87
C ILE A 138 20.25 -22.89 -1.87
N TRP A 139 19.89 -23.35 -0.67
CA TRP A 139 20.85 -23.78 0.34
C TRP A 139 21.67 -24.99 -0.15
N GLU A 140 21.03 -26.02 -0.70
CA GLU A 140 21.72 -27.18 -1.30
C GLU A 140 22.67 -26.77 -2.44
N ILE A 141 22.27 -25.79 -3.26
CA ILE A 141 23.14 -25.26 -4.33
C ILE A 141 24.37 -24.55 -3.73
N VAL A 142 24.20 -23.84 -2.61
CA VAL A 142 25.32 -23.18 -1.92
C VAL A 142 26.27 -24.22 -1.33
N GLU A 143 25.77 -25.31 -0.77
CA GLU A 143 26.59 -26.42 -0.27
C GLU A 143 27.38 -27.09 -1.39
N PHE A 144 26.71 -27.42 -2.50
CA PHE A 144 27.37 -27.92 -3.71
C PHE A 144 28.48 -26.98 -4.18
N ALA A 145 28.17 -25.69 -4.32
CA ALA A 145 29.12 -24.68 -4.79
C ALA A 145 30.29 -24.50 -3.82
N SER A 146 30.04 -24.56 -2.52
CA SER A 146 31.06 -24.52 -1.48
C SER A 146 32.05 -25.67 -1.65
N ASP A 147 31.56 -26.89 -1.90
CA ASP A 147 32.42 -28.06 -2.09
C ASP A 147 33.28 -27.94 -3.36
N GLN A 148 32.74 -27.36 -4.44
CA GLN A 148 33.52 -27.09 -5.65
C GLN A 148 34.63 -26.05 -5.41
N ILE A 149 34.34 -24.98 -4.67
CA ILE A 149 35.26 -23.85 -4.50
C ILE A 149 36.32 -24.13 -3.43
N PHE A 150 35.92 -24.65 -2.28
CA PHE A 150 36.80 -24.78 -1.12
C PHE A 150 37.37 -26.19 -0.95
N SER A 151 36.62 -27.21 -1.37
CA SER A 151 37.00 -28.62 -1.20
C SER A 151 37.43 -29.29 -2.51
N HIS A 152 37.63 -28.52 -3.59
CA HIS A 152 38.07 -29.01 -4.90
C HIS A 152 37.19 -30.15 -5.44
N GLY A 153 35.89 -30.08 -5.15
CA GLY A 153 34.89 -31.07 -5.55
C GLY A 153 34.80 -32.29 -4.65
N ILE A 154 35.53 -32.33 -3.53
CA ILE A 154 35.37 -33.36 -2.51
C ILE A 154 34.07 -33.04 -1.73
N PRO A 155 33.14 -34.00 -1.58
CA PRO A 155 31.89 -33.79 -0.84
C PRO A 155 32.18 -33.58 0.65
N VAL A 156 31.97 -32.37 1.14
CA VAL A 156 32.20 -31.98 2.55
C VAL A 156 30.92 -31.41 3.15
N ALA A 157 30.26 -30.49 2.45
CA ALA A 157 28.94 -29.99 2.80
C ALA A 157 27.84 -30.87 2.19
N GLN A 158 27.89 -31.13 0.89
CA GLN A 158 26.87 -31.94 0.22
C GLN A 158 27.29 -33.42 0.15
N ILE A 159 26.98 -34.19 1.19
CA ILE A 159 27.58 -35.52 1.40
C ILE A 159 27.08 -36.56 0.40
N SER A 160 25.77 -36.58 0.10
CA SER A 160 25.20 -37.56 -0.83
C SER A 160 23.85 -37.13 -1.40
N LEU A 161 23.41 -37.79 -2.48
CA LEU A 161 22.06 -37.60 -3.02
C LEU A 161 20.97 -37.87 -1.97
N GLN A 162 21.14 -38.94 -1.18
CA GLN A 162 20.14 -39.32 -0.19
C GLN A 162 20.00 -38.23 0.88
N ASP A 163 21.12 -37.61 1.25
CA ASP A 163 21.21 -36.52 2.22
C ASP A 163 20.39 -35.32 1.74
N THR A 164 20.79 -34.74 0.60
CA THR A 164 20.09 -33.64 -0.09
C THR A 164 18.60 -33.90 -0.25
N MET A 165 18.21 -35.11 -0.67
CA MET A 165 16.79 -35.43 -0.82
C MET A 165 16.04 -35.42 0.52
N THR A 166 16.66 -35.90 1.59
CA THR A 166 16.06 -35.85 2.93
C THR A 166 16.02 -34.45 3.53
N ASP A 167 16.97 -33.58 3.19
CA ASP A 167 16.96 -32.16 3.59
C ASP A 167 15.84 -31.39 2.92
N LEU A 168 15.70 -31.53 1.60
CA LEU A 168 14.59 -30.92 0.87
C LEU A 168 13.21 -31.44 1.33
N ILE A 169 13.13 -32.70 1.77
CA ILE A 169 11.90 -33.23 2.39
C ILE A 169 11.65 -32.57 3.75
N ALA A 170 12.67 -32.42 4.59
CA ALA A 170 12.57 -31.74 5.88
C ALA A 170 12.15 -30.27 5.70
N ASP A 171 12.74 -29.57 4.73
CA ASP A 171 12.43 -28.20 4.36
C ASP A 171 10.99 -28.05 3.86
N SER A 172 10.54 -28.99 3.02
CA SER A 172 9.17 -29.05 2.52
C SER A 172 8.17 -29.22 3.67
N LEU A 173 8.44 -30.13 4.60
CA LEU A 173 7.58 -30.37 5.75
C LEU A 173 7.50 -29.12 6.64
N ALA A 174 8.62 -28.46 6.91
CA ALA A 174 8.65 -27.22 7.68
C ALA A 174 7.84 -26.11 7.00
N GLY A 175 8.02 -25.92 5.68
CA GLY A 175 7.29 -24.94 4.88
C GLY A 175 5.78 -25.18 4.88
N ILE A 176 5.34 -26.43 4.73
CA ILE A 176 3.92 -26.81 4.76
C ILE A 176 3.32 -26.58 6.14
N ILE A 177 4.00 -27.05 7.20
CA ILE A 177 3.51 -26.90 8.58
C ILE A 177 3.37 -25.43 8.93
N VAL A 178 4.40 -24.61 8.69
CA VAL A 178 4.36 -23.18 9.00
C VAL A 178 3.41 -22.42 8.07
N GLY A 179 3.34 -22.77 6.78
CA GLY A 179 2.40 -22.17 5.84
C GLY A 179 0.94 -22.40 6.25
N VAL A 180 0.58 -23.64 6.62
CA VAL A 180 -0.80 -23.98 7.05
C VAL A 180 -1.12 -23.35 8.41
N THR A 181 -0.26 -23.56 9.42
CA THR A 181 -0.50 -23.02 10.77
C THR A 181 -0.49 -21.50 10.78
N GLY A 182 0.45 -20.88 10.06
CA GLY A 182 0.55 -19.44 9.89
C GLY A 182 -0.66 -18.83 9.20
N ALA A 183 -1.13 -19.43 8.10
CA ALA A 183 -2.36 -19.02 7.43
C ALA A 183 -3.57 -19.08 8.39
N LEU A 184 -3.70 -20.17 9.17
CA LEU A 184 -4.75 -20.30 10.18
C LEU A 184 -4.63 -19.23 11.28
N SER A 185 -3.42 -18.91 11.74
CA SER A 185 -3.19 -17.86 12.75
C SER A 185 -3.51 -16.46 12.22
N ILE A 186 -3.32 -16.17 10.93
CA ILE A 186 -3.80 -14.92 10.29
C ILE A 186 -5.32 -14.83 10.41
N ARG A 187 -6.04 -15.91 10.09
CA ARG A 187 -7.52 -15.94 10.18
C ARG A 187 -8.04 -15.70 11.60
N ARG A 188 -7.30 -16.17 12.60
CA ARG A 188 -7.64 -16.02 14.02
C ARG A 188 -7.19 -14.69 14.61
N GLY A 189 -6.36 -13.92 13.90
CA GLY A 189 -5.77 -12.67 14.39
C GLY A 189 -4.55 -12.84 15.31
N GLU A 190 -4.16 -14.08 15.64
CA GLU A 190 -3.07 -14.42 16.57
C GLU A 190 -1.69 -13.97 16.04
N LEU A 191 -1.48 -13.99 14.73
CA LEU A 191 -0.20 -13.58 14.14
C LEU A 191 0.10 -12.10 14.45
N LYS A 192 -0.94 -11.25 14.48
CA LYS A 192 -0.81 -9.82 14.73
C LYS A 192 -0.18 -9.54 16.08
N ASP A 193 -0.47 -10.35 17.10
CA ASP A 193 0.09 -10.17 18.45
C ASP A 193 1.60 -10.43 18.49
N ILE A 194 2.06 -11.45 17.75
CA ILE A 194 3.49 -11.81 17.65
C ILE A 194 4.28 -10.71 16.95
N ILE A 195 3.71 -10.12 15.90
CA ILE A 195 4.39 -9.13 15.05
C ILE A 195 3.98 -7.69 15.38
N HIS A 196 3.19 -7.46 16.42
CA HIS A 196 2.67 -6.14 16.81
C HIS A 196 3.74 -5.03 16.88
N PRO A 197 4.97 -5.28 17.39
CA PRO A 197 6.01 -4.24 17.36
C PRO A 197 6.40 -3.83 15.93
N LEU A 198 6.40 -4.77 14.99
CA LEU A 198 6.73 -4.53 13.59
C LEU A 198 5.54 -3.89 12.84
N ASP A 199 4.32 -4.34 13.12
CA ASP A 199 3.06 -3.73 12.64
C ASP A 199 3.03 -2.23 12.98
N ARG A 200 3.35 -1.87 14.24
CA ARG A 200 3.41 -0.47 14.68
C ARG A 200 4.47 0.36 13.95
N GLU A 201 5.64 -0.23 13.63
CA GLU A 201 6.66 0.48 12.85
C GLU A 201 6.21 0.70 11.40
N MET A 202 5.52 -0.28 10.80
CA MET A 202 4.93 -0.16 9.46
C MET A 202 3.80 0.87 9.41
N GLU A 203 2.93 0.91 10.43
CA GLU A 203 1.89 1.93 10.58
C GLU A 203 2.48 3.34 10.66
N LYS A 204 3.56 3.54 11.42
CA LYS A 204 4.28 4.83 11.48
C LYS A 204 4.80 5.25 10.11
N ILE A 205 5.33 4.31 9.33
CA ILE A 205 5.85 4.60 7.97
C ILE A 205 4.71 5.02 7.05
N SER A 206 3.59 4.27 7.08
CA SER A 206 2.38 4.60 6.31
C SER A 206 1.86 6.00 6.67
N ASN A 207 1.72 6.29 7.97
CA ASN A 207 1.26 7.59 8.46
C ASN A 207 2.21 8.74 8.08
N ARG A 208 3.54 8.54 8.14
CA ARG A 208 4.50 9.56 7.67
C ARG A 208 4.33 9.87 6.18
N SER A 209 4.13 8.85 5.36
CA SER A 209 3.85 9.01 3.93
C SER A 209 2.57 9.82 3.69
N PHE A 210 1.50 9.54 4.46
CA PHE A 210 0.26 10.30 4.40
C PHE A 210 0.45 11.78 4.79
N LEU A 211 1.15 12.05 5.90
CA LEU A 211 1.41 13.42 6.36
C LEU A 211 2.24 14.24 5.38
N GLN A 212 3.28 13.66 4.78
CA GLN A 212 4.07 14.32 3.72
C GLN A 212 3.21 14.65 2.50
N ALA A 213 2.31 13.75 2.12
CA ALA A 213 1.37 13.97 1.04
C ALA A 213 0.36 15.08 1.36
N LYS A 214 -0.12 15.15 2.61
CA LYS A 214 -1.00 16.20 3.12
C LYS A 214 -0.30 17.56 3.08
N GLU A 215 0.93 17.66 3.58
CA GLU A 215 1.73 18.90 3.56
C GLU A 215 1.85 19.46 2.14
N LYS A 216 2.24 18.62 1.17
CA LYS A 216 2.34 19.02 -0.24
C LYS A 216 0.99 19.45 -0.84
N ALA A 217 -0.11 18.79 -0.47
CA ALA A 217 -1.44 19.17 -0.92
C ALA A 217 -1.86 20.53 -0.36
N MET A 218 -1.55 20.81 0.91
CA MET A 218 -1.81 22.11 1.54
C MET A 218 -1.00 23.25 0.91
N GLU A 219 0.27 23.02 0.55
CA GLU A 219 1.06 24.00 -0.22
C GLU A 219 0.44 24.30 -1.58
N THR A 220 -0.06 23.27 -2.26
CA THR A 220 -0.71 23.41 -3.58
C THR A 220 -2.02 24.19 -3.45
N LEU A 221 -2.83 23.86 -2.44
CA LEU A 221 -4.07 24.58 -2.14
C LEU A 221 -3.81 26.05 -1.82
N LYS A 222 -2.79 26.34 -1.01
CA LYS A 222 -2.42 27.72 -0.66
C LYS A 222 -2.12 28.56 -1.90
N LYS A 223 -1.32 28.02 -2.83
CA LYS A 223 -1.02 28.68 -4.12
C LYS A 223 -2.28 28.90 -4.97
N ALA A 224 -3.17 27.91 -5.04
CA ALA A 224 -4.42 28.03 -5.78
C ALA A 224 -5.36 29.09 -5.17
N MET A 225 -5.39 29.22 -3.85
CA MET A 225 -6.13 30.26 -3.14
C MET A 225 -5.55 31.66 -3.42
N GLU A 226 -4.23 31.81 -3.37
CA GLU A 226 -3.53 33.07 -3.71
C GLU A 226 -3.80 33.52 -5.15
N ASN A 227 -3.92 32.57 -6.08
CA ASN A 227 -4.23 32.83 -7.49
C ASN A 227 -5.74 33.01 -7.80
N ASN A 228 -6.64 32.90 -6.80
CA ASN A 228 -8.10 32.87 -7.01
C ASN A 228 -8.58 31.75 -7.96
N GLU A 229 -7.89 30.62 -8.01
CA GLU A 229 -8.25 29.46 -8.84
C GLU A 229 -9.24 28.52 -8.13
N VAL A 230 -9.47 28.71 -6.83
CA VAL A 230 -10.38 27.89 -6.02
C VAL A 230 -11.78 28.49 -6.02
N ASP A 231 -12.76 27.64 -6.26
CA ASP A 231 -14.17 27.99 -6.19
C ASP A 231 -14.57 28.41 -4.77
N LYS A 232 -15.06 29.64 -4.63
CA LYS A 232 -15.39 30.25 -3.33
C LYS A 232 -16.42 29.45 -2.54
N LYS A 233 -17.36 28.78 -3.21
CA LYS A 233 -18.40 27.97 -2.56
C LYS A 233 -17.84 26.67 -1.99
N ALA A 234 -16.69 26.21 -2.49
CA ALA A 234 -16.04 24.99 -2.03
C ALA A 234 -15.11 25.23 -0.81
N ILE A 235 -14.64 26.46 -0.60
CA ILE A 235 -13.66 26.82 0.45
C ILE A 235 -14.06 26.31 1.84
N PRO A 236 -15.28 26.54 2.36
CA PRO A 236 -15.63 26.13 3.73
C PRO A 236 -15.53 24.61 3.94
N ILE A 237 -15.92 23.83 2.93
CA ILE A 237 -15.83 22.36 2.96
C ILE A 237 -14.37 21.91 2.89
N ILE A 238 -13.58 22.53 2.02
CA ILE A 238 -12.15 22.24 1.85
C ILE A 238 -11.40 22.46 3.16
N GLU A 239 -11.61 23.60 3.81
CA GLU A 239 -10.96 23.95 5.08
C GLU A 239 -11.33 22.97 6.19
N LYS A 240 -12.62 22.66 6.35
CA LYS A 240 -13.07 21.68 7.36
C LYS A 240 -12.48 20.29 7.13
N LEU A 241 -12.48 19.80 5.88
CA LEU A 241 -11.89 18.49 5.57
C LEU A 241 -10.38 18.48 5.83
N ASN A 242 -9.65 19.52 5.43
CA ASN A 242 -8.20 19.59 5.64
C ASN A 242 -7.82 19.77 7.12
N GLY A 243 -8.71 20.35 7.93
CA GLY A 243 -8.55 20.51 9.37
C GLY A 243 -8.62 19.20 10.17
N ILE A 244 -9.16 18.13 9.58
CA ILE A 244 -9.22 16.81 10.22
C ILE A 244 -7.95 16.03 9.87
N ASP A 245 -7.29 15.44 10.86
CA ASP A 245 -6.00 14.74 10.67
C ASP A 245 -6.09 13.58 9.66
N GLU A 246 -7.22 12.86 9.65
CA GLU A 246 -7.46 11.71 8.76
C GLU A 246 -7.67 12.09 7.28
N PHE A 247 -7.80 13.38 6.93
CA PHE A 247 -8.17 13.81 5.58
C PHE A 247 -7.30 14.95 5.01
N PHE A 248 -7.23 14.98 3.68
CA PHE A 248 -6.88 16.18 2.92
C PHE A 248 -7.49 16.18 1.52
N THR A 249 -7.73 17.35 0.96
CA THR A 249 -8.30 17.56 -0.37
C THR A 249 -7.21 17.63 -1.44
N THR A 250 -7.52 17.14 -2.64
CA THR A 250 -6.60 17.16 -3.79
C THR A 250 -7.14 17.99 -4.95
N SER A 251 -8.45 18.01 -5.14
CA SER A 251 -9.14 18.87 -6.10
C SER A 251 -10.62 18.98 -5.74
N SER A 252 -11.26 20.08 -6.11
CA SER A 252 -12.66 20.35 -5.80
C SER A 252 -13.32 21.24 -6.86
N CYS A 253 -14.63 21.09 -7.03
CA CYS A 253 -15.49 21.98 -7.81
C CYS A 253 -16.87 22.02 -7.15
N SER A 254 -17.47 23.20 -6.99
CA SER A 254 -18.76 23.34 -6.28
C SER A 254 -19.99 23.09 -7.17
N GLY A 255 -19.79 22.68 -8.42
CA GLY A 255 -20.83 22.54 -9.43
C GLY A 255 -20.89 23.76 -10.34
N ARG A 256 -21.34 23.55 -11.59
CA ARG A 256 -21.33 24.60 -12.61
C ARG A 256 -22.36 24.34 -13.69
N ILE A 257 -22.77 25.41 -14.35
CA ILE A 257 -23.44 25.35 -15.65
C ILE A 257 -22.39 25.70 -16.72
N ALA A 258 -22.35 24.95 -17.80
CA ALA A 258 -21.46 25.19 -18.92
C ALA A 258 -22.18 24.98 -20.23
N ILE A 259 -21.80 25.76 -21.24
CA ILE A 259 -22.11 25.49 -22.63
C ILE A 259 -20.80 25.15 -23.31
N MET A 260 -20.76 23.99 -23.95
CA MET A 260 -19.58 23.46 -24.61
C MET A 260 -19.87 23.12 -26.05
N GLU A 261 -18.89 23.35 -26.90
CA GLU A 261 -18.85 22.87 -28.27
C GLU A 261 -17.91 21.67 -28.35
N LEU A 262 -18.41 20.57 -28.90
CA LEU A 262 -17.75 19.27 -28.97
C LEU A 262 -17.63 18.87 -30.45
N PRO A 263 -16.43 18.52 -30.95
CA PRO A 263 -16.30 18.05 -32.35
C PRO A 263 -17.10 16.77 -32.62
N SER A 264 -17.23 15.91 -31.61
CA SER A 264 -18.04 14.70 -31.62
C SER A 264 -18.31 14.24 -30.18
N ILE A 265 -19.41 13.51 -29.96
CA ILE A 265 -19.72 12.89 -28.65
C ILE A 265 -18.48 12.17 -28.08
N GLY A 266 -18.11 12.51 -26.85
CA GLY A 266 -17.01 11.90 -26.12
C GLY A 266 -15.62 12.48 -26.40
N ASN A 267 -15.43 13.29 -27.45
CA ASN A 267 -14.15 13.98 -27.67
C ASN A 267 -14.05 15.23 -26.78
N LYS A 268 -13.50 15.07 -25.58
CA LYS A 268 -13.27 16.16 -24.63
C LYS A 268 -11.96 16.92 -24.83
N ILE A 269 -11.04 16.43 -25.67
CA ILE A 269 -9.69 17.02 -25.83
C ILE A 269 -9.78 18.35 -26.58
N ASP A 270 -10.57 18.37 -27.66
CA ASP A 270 -10.75 19.55 -28.50
C ASP A 270 -12.06 20.30 -28.17
N ALA A 271 -12.61 20.07 -26.97
CA ALA A 271 -13.86 20.68 -26.57
C ALA A 271 -13.66 22.16 -26.18
N ARG A 272 -14.50 23.06 -26.69
CA ARG A 272 -14.43 24.49 -26.45
C ARG A 272 -15.53 24.94 -25.50
N PHE A 273 -15.17 25.61 -24.39
CA PHE A 273 -16.16 26.25 -23.53
C PHE A 273 -16.66 27.54 -24.20
N LEU A 274 -17.95 27.59 -24.51
CA LEU A 274 -18.63 28.79 -25.00
C LEU A 274 -19.10 29.69 -23.85
N GLY A 275 -19.41 29.08 -22.70
CA GLY A 275 -19.75 29.79 -21.48
C GLY A 275 -19.64 28.88 -20.26
N LYS A 276 -19.29 29.47 -19.11
CA LYS A 276 -19.17 28.78 -17.83
C LYS A 276 -19.66 29.68 -16.71
N TRP A 277 -20.52 29.15 -15.86
CA TRP A 277 -21.10 29.87 -14.72
C TRP A 277 -21.11 28.97 -13.50
N ASP A 278 -20.66 29.49 -12.37
CA ASP A 278 -20.70 28.80 -11.08
C ASP A 278 -22.00 29.15 -10.29
N ASP A 279 -22.90 29.92 -10.91
CA ASP A 279 -24.17 30.42 -10.38
C ASP A 279 -25.33 30.22 -11.36
N LYS A 280 -26.54 30.60 -10.94
CA LYS A 280 -27.74 30.58 -11.77
C LYS A 280 -27.58 31.44 -13.03
N ILE A 281 -28.20 30.97 -14.12
CA ILE A 281 -28.17 31.64 -15.43
C ILE A 281 -29.55 32.11 -15.86
N LYS A 282 -29.56 33.02 -16.83
CA LYS A 282 -30.74 33.45 -17.59
C LYS A 282 -30.63 32.94 -19.02
N ILE A 283 -31.76 32.95 -19.74
CA ILE A 283 -31.80 32.60 -21.17
C ILE A 283 -30.81 33.46 -21.99
N GLN A 284 -30.63 34.72 -21.61
CA GLN A 284 -29.71 35.61 -22.33
C GLN A 284 -28.25 35.16 -22.21
N ASP A 285 -27.85 34.56 -21.08
CA ASP A 285 -26.49 34.05 -20.90
C ASP A 285 -26.20 32.90 -21.88
N ILE A 286 -27.20 32.05 -22.11
CA ILE A 286 -27.15 30.99 -23.14
C ILE A 286 -27.02 31.62 -24.52
N LYS A 287 -27.91 32.57 -24.87
CA LYS A 287 -27.90 33.22 -26.19
C LYS A 287 -26.54 33.88 -26.48
N ASN A 288 -25.97 34.60 -25.52
CA ASN A 288 -24.66 35.25 -25.66
C ASN A 288 -23.52 34.24 -25.85
N ALA A 289 -23.53 33.13 -25.10
CA ALA A 289 -22.51 32.09 -25.27
C ALA A 289 -22.57 31.44 -26.66
N LEU A 290 -23.78 31.27 -27.20
CA LEU A 290 -24.01 30.66 -28.51
C LEU A 290 -23.57 31.52 -29.69
N GLU A 291 -23.42 32.84 -29.53
CA GLU A 291 -22.91 33.72 -30.59
C GLU A 291 -21.51 33.32 -31.06
N ASN A 292 -20.74 32.66 -30.19
CA ASN A 292 -19.39 32.19 -30.48
C ASN A 292 -19.34 30.74 -31.00
N ALA A 293 -20.50 30.08 -31.18
CA ALA A 293 -20.54 28.71 -31.68
C ALA A 293 -20.30 28.67 -33.19
N GLU A 294 -19.44 27.76 -33.65
CA GLU A 294 -18.99 27.67 -35.04
C GLU A 294 -19.19 26.26 -35.62
N LYS A 295 -18.61 25.23 -35.01
CA LYS A 295 -18.54 23.89 -35.60
C LYS A 295 -18.55 22.79 -34.54
N GLY A 296 -19.36 21.76 -34.77
CA GLY A 296 -19.53 20.64 -33.84
C GLY A 296 -20.84 20.73 -33.05
N GLU A 297 -21.03 19.78 -32.16
CA GLU A 297 -22.22 19.67 -31.31
C GLU A 297 -22.15 20.66 -30.16
N ILE A 298 -23.26 21.35 -29.91
CA ILE A 298 -23.36 22.30 -28.81
C ILE A 298 -24.13 21.64 -27.68
N TRP A 299 -23.54 21.59 -26.50
CA TRP A 299 -24.09 20.92 -25.33
C TRP A 299 -24.22 21.89 -24.15
N MET A 300 -25.36 21.81 -23.47
CA MET A 300 -25.56 22.41 -22.16
C MET A 300 -25.31 21.34 -21.09
N LEU A 301 -24.45 21.69 -20.13
CA LEU A 301 -24.06 20.84 -19.02
C LEU A 301 -24.43 21.56 -17.72
N ALA A 302 -25.17 20.93 -16.83
CA ALA A 302 -25.28 21.34 -15.43
C ALA A 302 -24.66 20.22 -14.59
N GLN A 303 -23.47 20.47 -14.04
CA GLN A 303 -22.65 19.45 -13.39
C GLN A 303 -22.70 19.59 -11.87
N PRO A 304 -22.75 18.46 -11.13
CA PRO A 304 -22.77 18.48 -9.68
C PRO A 304 -21.41 18.87 -9.08
N PRO A 305 -21.36 19.21 -7.78
CA PRO A 305 -20.11 19.34 -7.07
C PRO A 305 -19.36 18.02 -7.04
N ILE A 306 -18.03 18.14 -7.07
CA ILE A 306 -17.11 17.02 -6.96
C ILE A 306 -15.96 17.41 -6.03
N PHE A 307 -15.68 16.58 -5.04
CA PHE A 307 -14.51 16.72 -4.18
C PHE A 307 -13.70 15.43 -4.20
N HIS A 308 -12.39 15.55 -4.43
CA HIS A 308 -11.45 14.45 -4.26
C HIS A 308 -10.71 14.61 -2.94
N VAL A 309 -10.97 13.70 -2.02
CA VAL A 309 -10.46 13.71 -0.65
C VAL A 309 -9.62 12.47 -0.45
N SER A 310 -8.36 12.63 -0.08
CA SER A 310 -7.51 11.54 0.39
C SER A 310 -7.77 11.29 1.88
N ALA A 311 -8.08 10.04 2.22
CA ALA A 311 -8.23 9.54 3.59
C ALA A 311 -7.00 8.72 4.00
N SER A 312 -6.70 8.72 5.30
CA SER A 312 -5.58 7.98 5.89
C SER A 312 -5.70 6.47 5.68
N ASP A 313 -6.92 5.94 5.81
CA ASP A 313 -7.23 4.53 5.64
C ASP A 313 -8.67 4.30 5.12
N VAL A 314 -9.03 3.03 4.95
CA VAL A 314 -10.35 2.61 4.46
C VAL A 314 -11.47 2.91 5.47
N ASN A 315 -11.18 2.93 6.77
CA ASN A 315 -12.18 3.23 7.80
C ASN A 315 -12.54 4.72 7.77
N ALA A 316 -11.53 5.61 7.72
CA ALA A 316 -11.71 7.04 7.54
C ALA A 316 -12.47 7.33 6.22
N ALA A 317 -12.09 6.68 5.13
CA ALA A 317 -12.82 6.78 3.85
C ALA A 317 -14.30 6.38 3.97
N SER A 318 -14.58 5.26 4.67
CA SER A 318 -15.94 4.77 4.90
C SER A 318 -16.79 5.75 5.72
N LYS A 319 -16.22 6.34 6.78
CA LYS A 319 -16.87 7.40 7.57
C LYS A 319 -17.24 8.60 6.68
N LEU A 320 -16.29 9.10 5.89
CA LEU A 320 -16.51 10.22 4.98
C LEU A 320 -17.60 9.92 3.95
N ILE A 321 -17.58 8.74 3.32
CA ILE A 321 -18.61 8.32 2.36
C ILE A 321 -19.98 8.27 3.00
N LYS A 322 -20.08 7.77 4.24
CA LYS A 322 -21.34 7.73 5.00
C LYS A 322 -21.88 9.14 5.23
N VAL A 323 -21.04 10.07 5.71
CA VAL A 323 -21.41 11.48 5.93
C VAL A 323 -21.81 12.16 4.62
N ALA A 324 -21.06 11.94 3.55
CA ALA A 324 -21.37 12.47 2.21
C ALA A 324 -22.73 11.97 1.69
N LYS A 325 -22.99 10.65 1.76
CA LYS A 325 -24.27 10.05 1.33
C LYS A 325 -25.45 10.52 2.18
N GLN A 326 -25.24 10.73 3.48
CA GLN A 326 -26.24 11.31 4.38
C GLN A 326 -26.46 12.82 4.15
N SER A 327 -25.53 13.49 3.47
CA SER A 327 -25.63 14.90 3.07
C SER A 327 -26.20 15.09 1.65
N GLY A 328 -26.57 13.99 0.98
CA GLY A 328 -27.19 14.01 -0.35
C GLY A 328 -26.25 13.73 -1.51
N PHE A 329 -24.96 13.48 -1.26
CA PHE A 329 -23.96 13.11 -2.28
C PHE A 329 -24.00 11.60 -2.54
N LYS A 330 -25.06 11.12 -3.21
CA LYS A 330 -25.34 9.69 -3.34
C LYS A 330 -24.34 8.92 -4.22
N ASN A 331 -23.68 9.61 -5.16
CA ASN A 331 -22.63 9.05 -6.03
C ASN A 331 -21.24 9.07 -5.38
N SER A 332 -21.15 9.26 -4.06
CA SER A 332 -19.87 9.23 -3.35
C SER A 332 -19.34 7.80 -3.18
N GLY A 333 -18.04 7.61 -3.38
CA GLY A 333 -17.39 6.31 -3.28
C GLY A 333 -15.86 6.41 -3.25
N ILE A 334 -15.20 5.25 -3.08
CA ILE A 334 -13.76 5.16 -3.23
C ILE A 334 -13.45 5.19 -4.72
N ARG A 335 -12.69 6.19 -5.16
CA ARG A 335 -12.24 6.36 -6.55
C ARG A 335 -11.01 5.51 -6.83
N SER A 336 -10.08 5.46 -5.89
CA SER A 336 -8.87 4.65 -5.99
C SER A 336 -8.34 4.28 -4.62
N ILE A 337 -7.81 3.07 -4.55
CA ILE A 337 -7.02 2.54 -3.44
C ILE A 337 -5.58 2.60 -3.97
N GLY A 338 -4.75 3.39 -3.29
CA GLY A 338 -3.39 3.80 -3.70
C GLY A 338 -2.46 3.92 -2.47
N LYS A 339 -1.33 4.64 -2.55
CA LYS A 339 -0.60 5.05 -1.32
C LYS A 339 -1.45 5.78 -0.25
N ARG A 340 -2.69 6.14 -0.60
CA ARG A 340 -3.75 6.74 0.19
C ARG A 340 -5.10 6.35 -0.43
N VAL A 341 -6.15 6.28 0.38
CA VAL A 341 -7.51 6.00 -0.11
C VAL A 341 -8.12 7.29 -0.64
N THR A 342 -8.40 7.39 -1.94
CA THR A 342 -9.02 8.59 -2.51
C THR A 342 -10.53 8.39 -2.62
N VAL A 343 -11.28 9.22 -1.90
CA VAL A 343 -12.74 9.31 -1.93
C VAL A 343 -13.16 10.40 -2.92
N GLU A 344 -14.09 10.05 -3.80
CA GLU A 344 -14.83 11.01 -4.60
C GLU A 344 -16.18 11.29 -3.93
N VAL A 345 -16.44 12.55 -3.60
CA VAL A 345 -17.72 13.02 -3.07
C VAL A 345 -18.48 13.72 -4.20
N ARG A 346 -19.57 13.11 -4.65
CA ARG A 346 -20.33 13.57 -5.83
C ARG A 346 -21.84 13.41 -5.68
N SER A 347 -22.59 14.37 -6.23
CA SER A 347 -24.06 14.32 -6.29
C SER A 347 -24.58 13.57 -7.52
N THR A 348 -25.90 13.43 -7.59
CA THR A 348 -26.60 12.73 -8.69
C THR A 348 -27.24 13.67 -9.70
N GLU A 349 -27.51 14.91 -9.31
CA GLU A 349 -28.16 15.89 -10.18
C GLU A 349 -27.19 16.35 -11.25
N GLU A 350 -27.50 16.00 -12.50
CA GLU A 350 -26.80 16.48 -13.67
C GLU A 350 -27.75 16.60 -14.86
N VAL A 351 -27.38 17.46 -15.79
CA VAL A 351 -28.05 17.62 -17.09
C VAL A 351 -26.96 17.68 -18.14
N ASP A 352 -27.02 16.79 -19.12
CA ASP A 352 -26.17 16.82 -20.31
C ASP A 352 -27.08 16.76 -21.53
N VAL A 353 -27.30 17.90 -22.19
CA VAL A 353 -28.32 18.04 -23.24
C VAL A 353 -27.76 18.75 -24.47
N PRO A 354 -27.96 18.22 -25.69
CA PRO A 354 -27.59 18.92 -26.91
C PRO A 354 -28.55 20.09 -27.18
N LEU A 355 -27.99 21.24 -27.53
CA LEU A 355 -28.72 22.45 -27.92
C LEU A 355 -28.78 22.63 -29.44
N GLY A 356 -27.76 22.14 -30.15
CA GLY A 356 -27.58 22.42 -31.58
C GLY A 356 -26.31 21.80 -32.16
N ILE A 357 -26.05 22.11 -33.43
CA ILE A 357 -24.86 21.66 -34.15
C ILE A 357 -24.41 22.72 -35.16
N ASP A 358 -23.10 22.85 -35.36
CA ASP A 358 -22.48 23.73 -36.36
C ASP A 358 -23.00 25.18 -36.29
N GLY A 359 -22.97 25.76 -35.10
CA GLY A 359 -23.43 27.12 -34.81
C GLY A 359 -24.96 27.31 -34.88
N LYS A 360 -25.72 26.26 -35.19
CA LYS A 360 -27.18 26.32 -35.32
C LYS A 360 -27.87 25.69 -34.12
N LEU A 361 -28.70 26.47 -33.46
CA LEU A 361 -29.61 25.98 -32.43
C LEU A 361 -30.72 25.12 -33.06
N LEU A 362 -30.95 23.92 -32.53
CA LEU A 362 -32.00 23.01 -32.99
C LEU A 362 -33.21 22.96 -32.05
N CYS A 363 -33.12 23.62 -30.89
CA CYS A 363 -34.21 23.71 -29.93
C CYS A 363 -34.97 25.04 -30.02
N ASP A 364 -36.21 25.07 -29.53
CA ASP A 364 -37.00 26.29 -29.47
C ASP A 364 -36.81 27.05 -28.15
N GLU A 365 -37.32 28.28 -28.07
CA GLU A 365 -37.18 29.12 -26.88
C GLU A 365 -37.91 28.54 -25.65
N LYS A 366 -38.97 27.76 -25.86
CA LYS A 366 -39.69 27.05 -24.79
C LYS A 366 -38.81 25.97 -24.16
N TYR A 367 -38.11 25.20 -24.98
CA TYR A 367 -37.15 24.19 -24.54
C TYR A 367 -35.98 24.81 -23.77
N LEU A 368 -35.40 25.90 -24.30
CA LEU A 368 -34.35 26.63 -23.60
C LEU A 368 -34.82 27.16 -22.24
N SER A 369 -36.04 27.68 -22.17
CA SER A 369 -36.64 28.16 -20.92
C SER A 369 -36.77 27.04 -19.89
N LEU A 370 -37.19 25.84 -20.32
CA LEU A 370 -37.27 24.65 -19.48
C LEU A 370 -35.88 24.25 -18.97
N LEU A 371 -34.87 24.21 -19.84
CA LEU A 371 -33.50 23.84 -19.46
C LEU A 371 -32.89 24.82 -18.44
N VAL A 372 -33.07 26.12 -18.65
CA VAL A 372 -32.63 27.14 -17.68
C VAL A 372 -33.31 26.96 -16.33
N SER A 373 -34.61 26.67 -16.33
CA SER A 373 -35.35 26.40 -15.10
C SER A 373 -34.80 25.19 -14.35
N ILE A 374 -34.58 24.07 -15.06
CA ILE A 374 -34.03 22.83 -14.48
C ILE A 374 -32.60 23.05 -13.97
N ALA A 375 -31.75 23.69 -14.77
CA ALA A 375 -30.35 23.95 -14.38
C ALA A 375 -30.26 24.85 -13.14
N ASN A 376 -31.10 25.89 -13.05
CA ASN A 376 -31.17 26.74 -11.86
C ASN A 376 -31.71 26.00 -10.64
N GLU A 377 -32.68 25.08 -10.81
CA GLU A 377 -33.14 24.21 -9.72
C GLU A 377 -32.02 23.28 -9.23
N ILE A 378 -31.19 22.76 -10.15
CA ILE A 378 -30.00 21.96 -9.80
C ILE A 378 -29.03 22.82 -8.97
N MET A 379 -28.75 24.06 -9.38
CA MET A 379 -27.89 24.97 -8.62
C MET A 379 -28.44 25.23 -7.20
N ASP A 380 -29.75 25.40 -7.05
CA ASP A 380 -30.40 25.54 -5.73
C ASP A 380 -30.24 24.29 -4.85
N ARG A 381 -30.37 23.10 -5.44
CA ARG A 381 -30.16 21.83 -4.73
C ARG A 381 -28.70 21.65 -4.32
N ILE A 382 -27.78 22.02 -5.20
CA ILE A 382 -26.35 21.99 -4.96
C ILE A 382 -25.99 22.86 -3.75
N GLU A 383 -26.44 24.11 -3.72
CA GLU A 383 -26.13 25.03 -2.63
C GLU A 383 -26.64 24.50 -1.27
N LYS A 384 -27.86 23.92 -1.25
CA LYS A 384 -28.42 23.28 -0.05
C LYS A 384 -27.58 22.09 0.39
N LYS A 385 -27.15 21.22 -0.53
CA LYS A 385 -26.32 20.04 -0.21
C LYS A 385 -24.95 20.43 0.31
N LEU A 386 -24.31 21.45 -0.27
CA LEU A 386 -23.02 21.96 0.21
C LEU A 386 -23.13 22.42 1.67
N LYS A 387 -24.15 23.22 2.02
CA LYS A 387 -24.38 23.68 3.41
C LYS A 387 -24.64 22.51 4.37
N VAL A 388 -25.43 21.52 3.96
CA VAL A 388 -25.70 20.32 4.78
C VAL A 388 -24.42 19.52 5.00
N PHE A 389 -23.62 19.33 3.96
CA PHE A 389 -22.36 18.58 4.04
C PHE A 389 -21.33 19.31 4.90
N GLU A 390 -21.17 20.63 4.71
CA GLU A 390 -20.31 21.48 5.52
C GLU A 390 -20.62 21.35 7.02
N ARG A 391 -21.90 21.31 7.41
CA ARG A 391 -22.30 21.10 8.81
C ARG A 391 -21.98 19.67 9.29
N LYS A 392 -22.25 18.66 8.47
CA LYS A 392 -22.05 17.25 8.87
C LYS A 392 -20.59 16.81 8.89
N ILE A 393 -19.68 17.51 8.21
CA ILE A 393 -18.24 17.24 8.31
C ILE A 393 -17.75 17.40 9.75
N GLU A 394 -18.38 18.26 10.57
CA GLU A 394 -18.06 18.38 12.00
C GLU A 394 -18.29 17.08 12.78
N GLU A 395 -19.13 16.17 12.29
CA GLU A 395 -19.36 14.84 12.89
C GLU A 395 -18.20 13.86 12.64
N LEU A 396 -17.24 14.21 11.77
CA LEU A 396 -16.05 13.41 11.46
C LEU A 396 -14.85 13.72 12.37
N GLY A 397 -14.88 14.85 13.09
CA GLY A 397 -13.78 15.36 13.92
C GLY A 397 -13.95 15.14 15.41
#